data_AF-A0A6Q2YIF3-F1
#
_entry.id   AF-A0A6Q2YIF3-F1
#
_cell.length_a   1.000
_cell.length_b   1.000
_cell.length_c   1.000
_cell.angle_alpha   90.00
_cell.angle_beta   90.00
_cell.angle_gamma   90.00
#
_symmetry.space_group_name_H-M   'P 1'
#
loop_
_entity.id
_entity.type
_entity.pdbx_description
1 polymer ?
#
loop_
_entity_poly.entity_id
_entity_poly.type
_entity_poly.pdbx_seq_one_letter_code
_entity_poly.pdbx_strand_id
1 'polypeptide(L)'
;IRFCDYPNRDPFLLVKAGLCLALFGGSQKHADDKNRIPVRGDPHILVVGDPGLGKSQMLQAVCNVAPRGIYVCGNTTSTSGLTVTLSREAGSGDYSLEAGALVLGDQGLCCIDEFDKLGQQQQALLEAMEQQTISLAKAGLVCSLPARTSVIAAANPVGGHYNRAKTVSENLKMGSALLSRFDVVFLLLDVPDESHDRKLSEHVMAVRSGKGGASSAMVTRDDIQSQHSLLEPVETPLSDRLQVCPGEYVDPIPPSLLRKYVGYARRYVHPSLSASAAQTLQEFYLSLRSHTHAADATPITTRQLESLIRLTEARARLELRETATKSDAEDVVEIMKHSLADTFSDGSGGLDFERSVLGVGMSQRSAAKRFITALNMQAQRTHTVLYDLTELRCLAKDFNIQVSDFESFISSLNEQGYLLKKGHRQYQLQTI
;
A
#
# COMPACT_ATOMS: atom_id res chain seq x y z
N ILE A 1 -16.38 -10.38 -8.17
CA ILE A 1 -16.95 -9.27 -7.38
C ILE A 1 -16.65 -7.98 -8.15
N ARG A 2 -17.66 -7.22 -8.56
CA ARG A 2 -17.50 -5.87 -9.13
C ARG A 2 -17.99 -4.85 -8.10
N PHE A 3 -17.44 -3.64 -8.15
CA PHE A 3 -17.79 -2.60 -7.18
C PHE A 3 -18.87 -1.68 -7.76
N CYS A 4 -20.05 -1.69 -7.15
CA CYS A 4 -21.17 -0.84 -7.54
C CYS A 4 -21.02 0.55 -6.92
N ASP A 5 -20.14 1.37 -7.49
CA ASP A 5 -20.18 2.82 -7.28
C ASP A 5 -20.86 3.47 -8.51
N TYR A 6 -21.46 4.65 -8.33
CA TYR A 6 -22.16 5.44 -9.36
C TYR A 6 -21.34 5.51 -10.67
N PRO A 7 -21.94 5.65 -11.87
CA PRO A 7 -21.59 4.94 -13.09
C PRO A 7 -20.32 5.43 -13.83
N ASN A 8 -19.32 6.01 -13.16
CA ASN A 8 -18.11 6.50 -13.80
C ASN A 8 -16.84 6.14 -13.02
N ARG A 9 -15.81 5.66 -13.74
CA ARG A 9 -14.46 5.24 -13.28
C ARG A 9 -14.14 5.62 -11.83
N ASP A 10 -14.30 4.65 -10.94
CA ASP A 10 -13.79 4.73 -9.57
C ASP A 10 -12.26 4.58 -9.62
N PRO A 11 -11.48 5.59 -9.19
CA PRO A 11 -10.02 5.51 -9.23
C PRO A 11 -9.45 4.49 -8.23
N PHE A 12 -10.27 4.01 -7.28
CA PHE A 12 -9.84 3.13 -6.21
C PHE A 12 -10.22 1.65 -6.44
N LEU A 13 -10.59 1.25 -7.66
CA LEU A 13 -11.00 -0.13 -7.97
C LEU A 13 -9.91 -1.17 -7.60
N LEU A 14 -8.64 -0.88 -7.89
CA LEU A 14 -7.54 -1.77 -7.55
C LEU A 14 -7.27 -1.83 -6.04
N VAL A 15 -7.51 -0.71 -5.34
CA VAL A 15 -7.44 -0.66 -3.87
C VAL A 15 -8.54 -1.53 -3.27
N LYS A 16 -9.79 -1.38 -3.74
CA LYS A 16 -10.91 -2.22 -3.33
C LYS A 16 -10.68 -3.69 -3.64
N ALA A 17 -10.10 -4.01 -4.80
CA ALA A 17 -9.71 -5.38 -5.17
C ALA A 17 -8.69 -5.95 -4.18
N GLY A 18 -7.64 -5.20 -3.84
CA GLY A 18 -6.68 -5.58 -2.81
C GLY A 18 -7.33 -5.83 -1.45
N LEU A 19 -8.18 -4.91 -0.98
CA LEU A 19 -8.92 -5.06 0.27
C LEU A 19 -9.81 -6.32 0.28
N CYS A 20 -10.44 -6.65 -0.86
CA CYS A 20 -11.14 -7.93 -1.01
C CYS A 20 -10.20 -9.13 -0.90
N LEU A 21 -9.01 -9.11 -1.50
CA LEU A 21 -8.04 -10.21 -1.33
C LEU A 21 -7.65 -10.41 0.14
N ALA A 22 -7.47 -9.34 0.90
CA ALA A 22 -7.23 -9.45 2.35
C ALA A 22 -8.42 -10.02 3.13
N LEU A 23 -9.65 -9.69 2.73
CA LEU A 23 -10.86 -10.25 3.33
C LEU A 23 -10.94 -11.77 3.15
N PHE A 24 -10.62 -12.29 1.96
CA PHE A 24 -10.61 -13.73 1.69
C PHE A 24 -9.38 -14.46 2.24
N GLY A 25 -8.22 -13.81 2.25
CA GLY A 25 -6.94 -14.37 2.72
C GLY A 25 -6.38 -15.48 1.81
N GLY A 26 -5.09 -15.81 1.97
CA GLY A 26 -4.43 -16.94 1.31
C GLY A 26 -4.49 -18.22 2.15
N SER A 27 -3.83 -19.29 1.72
CA SER A 27 -3.87 -20.59 2.42
C SER A 27 -2.84 -20.65 3.55
N GLN A 28 -3.27 -21.02 4.76
CA GLN A 28 -2.33 -21.30 5.85
C GLN A 28 -1.59 -22.61 5.54
N LYS A 29 -0.25 -22.55 5.47
CA LYS A 29 0.60 -23.70 5.17
C LYS A 29 1.53 -24.01 6.35
N HIS A 30 2.16 -25.17 6.29
CA HIS A 30 3.22 -25.55 7.20
C HIS A 30 4.49 -25.81 6.39
N ALA A 31 5.64 -25.32 6.85
CA ALA A 31 6.90 -25.43 6.11
C ALA A 31 7.47 -26.85 6.10
N ASP A 32 7.13 -27.66 7.11
CA ASP A 32 7.57 -29.06 7.26
C ASP A 32 6.45 -29.89 7.89
N ASP A 33 6.19 -31.07 7.36
CA ASP A 33 5.19 -32.03 7.87
C ASP A 33 5.55 -32.51 9.28
N LYS A 34 6.85 -32.50 9.65
CA LYS A 34 7.30 -32.99 10.96
C LYS A 34 7.20 -31.94 12.07
N ASN A 35 7.74 -30.74 11.84
CA ASN A 35 7.75 -29.68 12.85
C ASN A 35 6.55 -28.74 12.80
N ARG A 36 5.68 -28.86 11.77
CA ARG A 36 4.45 -28.06 11.58
C ARG A 36 4.65 -26.58 11.86
N ILE A 37 5.75 -26.01 11.37
CA ILE A 37 6.05 -24.58 11.54
C ILE A 37 5.02 -23.82 10.69
N PRO A 38 4.13 -23.02 11.31
CA PRO A 38 3.09 -22.32 10.57
C PRO A 38 3.70 -21.22 9.70
N VAL A 39 3.25 -21.16 8.45
CA VAL A 39 3.56 -20.09 7.51
C VAL A 39 2.29 -19.26 7.36
N ARG A 40 2.41 -17.95 7.60
CA ARG A 40 1.32 -16.98 7.46
C ARG A 40 0.70 -17.09 6.07
N GLY A 41 -0.62 -17.30 6.01
CA GLY A 41 -1.40 -17.31 4.77
C GLY A 41 -2.16 -16.00 4.50
N ASP A 42 -2.45 -15.25 5.56
CA ASP A 42 -3.25 -14.02 5.49
C ASP A 42 -2.38 -12.82 5.04
N PRO A 43 -2.76 -12.11 3.96
CA PRO A 43 -2.06 -10.90 3.55
C PRO A 43 -2.48 -9.72 4.43
N HIS A 44 -1.59 -8.74 4.52
CA HIS A 44 -1.76 -7.48 5.24
C HIS A 44 -1.67 -6.31 4.26
N ILE A 45 -2.54 -5.33 4.43
CA ILE A 45 -2.64 -4.19 3.52
C ILE A 45 -2.53 -2.89 4.31
N LEU A 46 -1.72 -1.96 3.81
CA LEU A 46 -1.62 -0.61 4.32
C LEU A 46 -2.17 0.36 3.26
N VAL A 47 -3.11 1.22 3.67
CA VAL A 47 -3.61 2.33 2.84
C VAL A 47 -3.07 3.62 3.42
N VAL A 48 -2.22 4.30 2.66
CA VAL A 48 -1.65 5.60 3.01
C VAL A 48 -2.31 6.64 2.15
N GLY A 49 -2.64 7.80 2.69
CA GLY A 49 -3.03 8.92 1.84
C GLY A 49 -3.41 10.14 2.62
N ASP A 50 -3.66 11.22 1.90
CA ASP A 50 -4.05 12.50 2.48
C ASP A 50 -5.41 12.37 3.23
N PRO A 51 -5.65 13.18 4.27
CA PRO A 51 -6.95 13.23 4.95
C PRO A 51 -8.10 13.51 3.97
N GLY A 52 -9.27 12.94 4.23
CA GLY A 52 -10.46 13.17 3.40
C GLY A 52 -10.68 12.19 2.24
N LEU A 53 -9.69 11.35 1.89
CA LEU A 53 -9.79 10.36 0.80
C LEU A 53 -10.59 9.08 1.14
N GLY A 54 -11.49 9.13 2.14
CA GLY A 54 -12.39 8.00 2.45
C GLY A 54 -11.76 6.74 3.06
N LYS A 55 -10.48 6.77 3.45
CA LYS A 55 -9.74 5.61 4.01
C LYS A 55 -10.49 4.91 5.16
N SER A 56 -10.91 5.66 6.18
CA SER A 56 -11.64 5.12 7.33
C SER A 56 -12.96 4.46 6.92
N GLN A 57 -13.65 5.02 5.91
CA GLN A 57 -14.90 4.43 5.38
C GLN A 57 -14.64 3.13 4.63
N MET A 58 -13.54 3.03 3.88
CA MET A 58 -13.12 1.77 3.26
C MET A 58 -12.84 0.70 4.33
N LEU A 59 -12.09 1.03 5.39
CA LEU A 59 -11.81 0.11 6.49
C LEU A 59 -13.08 -0.37 7.20
N GLN A 60 -14.01 0.56 7.49
CA GLN A 60 -15.29 0.22 8.10
C GLN A 60 -16.15 -0.67 7.19
N ALA A 61 -16.20 -0.38 5.89
CA ALA A 61 -16.93 -1.20 4.92
C ALA A 61 -16.41 -2.64 4.88
N VAL A 62 -15.11 -2.84 4.82
CA VAL A 62 -14.50 -4.18 4.82
C VAL A 62 -14.71 -4.88 6.17
N CYS A 63 -14.53 -4.16 7.29
CA CYS A 63 -14.76 -4.69 8.63
C CYS A 63 -16.20 -5.18 8.83
N ASN A 64 -17.19 -4.42 8.33
CA ASN A 64 -18.60 -4.78 8.44
C ASN A 64 -18.95 -6.05 7.64
N VAL A 65 -18.26 -6.29 6.53
CA VAL A 65 -18.49 -7.48 5.69
C VAL A 65 -17.71 -8.69 6.21
N ALA A 66 -16.64 -8.50 6.98
CA ALA A 66 -15.87 -9.59 7.54
C ALA A 66 -16.70 -10.45 8.53
N PRO A 67 -16.54 -11.79 8.52
CA PRO A 67 -17.23 -12.67 9.46
C PRO A 67 -16.80 -12.43 10.92
N ARG A 68 -15.55 -12.01 11.12
CA ARG A 68 -14.96 -11.59 12.40
C ARG A 68 -14.12 -10.33 12.18
N GLY A 69 -14.79 -9.21 11.96
CA GLY A 69 -14.15 -7.90 11.80
C GLY A 69 -14.00 -7.19 13.15
N ILE A 70 -12.78 -6.78 13.49
CA ILE A 70 -12.49 -5.90 14.62
C ILE A 70 -11.98 -4.57 14.06
N TYR A 71 -12.56 -3.46 14.50
CA TYR A 71 -12.12 -2.12 14.13
C TYR A 71 -11.54 -1.42 15.36
N VAL A 72 -10.32 -0.89 15.23
CA VAL A 72 -9.65 -0.11 16.27
C VAL A 72 -9.06 1.17 15.68
N CYS A 73 -9.01 2.22 16.49
CA CYS A 73 -8.38 3.48 16.14
C CYS A 73 -7.07 3.64 16.91
N GLY A 74 -5.99 3.98 16.21
CA GLY A 74 -4.64 4.08 16.77
C GLY A 74 -4.52 5.07 17.92
N ASN A 75 -5.25 6.19 17.86
CA ASN A 75 -5.25 7.21 18.92
C ASN A 75 -5.85 6.70 20.24
N THR A 76 -6.85 5.81 20.18
CA THR A 76 -7.57 5.33 21.36
C THR A 76 -7.04 3.99 21.89
N THR A 77 -6.11 3.35 21.18
CA THR A 77 -5.69 1.98 21.49
C THR A 77 -4.31 1.95 22.14
N SER A 78 -4.25 1.34 23.32
CA SER A 78 -3.01 1.02 24.03
C SER A 78 -2.42 -0.32 23.54
N THR A 79 -1.17 -0.62 23.88
CA THR A 79 -0.57 -1.95 23.64
C THR A 79 -1.46 -3.04 24.23
N SER A 80 -1.98 -2.84 25.45
CA SER A 80 -2.90 -3.74 26.13
C SER A 80 -4.20 -3.99 25.35
N GLY A 81 -4.75 -2.94 24.73
CA GLY A 81 -5.97 -3.03 23.93
C GLY A 81 -5.75 -3.70 22.57
N LEU A 82 -4.54 -3.69 22.02
CA LEU A 82 -4.18 -4.43 20.81
C LEU A 82 -3.87 -5.89 21.08
N THR A 83 -3.08 -6.16 22.13
CA THR A 83 -2.50 -7.49 22.38
C THR A 83 -3.27 -8.26 23.46
N VAL A 84 -2.65 -8.46 24.63
CA VAL A 84 -3.19 -9.23 25.74
C VAL A 84 -2.68 -8.60 27.01
N THR A 85 -3.55 -8.49 28.01
CA THR A 85 -3.19 -7.98 29.33
C THR A 85 -3.51 -8.97 30.40
N LEU A 86 -2.72 -8.93 31.46
CA LEU A 86 -2.97 -9.70 32.67
C LEU A 86 -3.62 -8.78 33.70
N SER A 87 -4.86 -9.06 34.07
CA SER A 87 -5.55 -8.42 35.19
C SER A 87 -5.51 -9.36 36.40
N ARG A 88 -5.49 -8.78 37.61
CA ARG A 88 -5.54 -9.54 38.86
C ARG A 88 -6.95 -9.44 39.40
N GLU A 89 -7.59 -10.58 39.65
CA GLU A 89 -8.95 -10.62 40.14
C GLU A 89 -9.02 -10.18 41.61
N ALA A 90 -9.94 -9.26 41.90
CA ALA A 90 -10.13 -8.71 43.24
C ALA A 90 -10.89 -9.72 44.12
N GLY A 91 -10.14 -10.63 44.77
CA GLY A 91 -10.69 -11.58 45.74
C GLY A 91 -9.89 -12.87 45.83
N SER A 92 -9.77 -13.58 44.70
CA SER A 92 -8.95 -14.81 44.58
C SER A 92 -7.45 -14.49 44.62
N GLY A 93 -7.05 -13.32 44.13
CA GLY A 93 -5.66 -12.97 43.92
C GLY A 93 -5.06 -13.63 42.68
N ASP A 94 -5.86 -14.41 41.94
CA ASP A 94 -5.49 -15.06 40.69
C ASP A 94 -5.38 -14.05 39.55
N TYR A 95 -4.64 -14.44 38.52
CA TYR A 95 -4.42 -13.63 37.33
C TYR A 95 -5.35 -14.10 36.19
N SER A 96 -6.14 -13.18 35.63
CA SER A 96 -6.98 -13.40 34.45
C SER A 96 -6.35 -12.75 33.22
N LEU A 97 -6.55 -13.39 32.06
CA LEU A 97 -6.11 -12.88 30.76
C LEU A 97 -7.24 -12.10 30.09
N GLU A 98 -6.95 -10.87 29.71
CA GLU A 98 -7.83 -10.01 28.91
C GLU A 98 -7.29 -9.92 27.50
N ALA A 99 -8.04 -10.46 26.54
CA ALA A 99 -7.70 -10.45 25.13
C ALA A 99 -8.00 -9.08 24.50
N GLY A 100 -7.02 -8.53 23.80
CA GLY A 100 -7.14 -7.33 22.97
C GLY A 100 -7.56 -7.64 21.54
N ALA A 101 -7.61 -6.60 20.72
CA ALA A 101 -8.20 -6.60 19.38
C ALA A 101 -7.65 -7.69 18.45
N LEU A 102 -6.33 -7.93 18.44
CA LEU A 102 -5.70 -8.90 17.53
C LEU A 102 -6.06 -10.34 17.87
N VAL A 103 -6.16 -10.66 19.17
CA VAL A 103 -6.57 -12.00 19.64
C VAL A 103 -8.07 -12.21 19.44
N LEU A 104 -8.88 -11.18 19.71
CA LEU A 104 -10.32 -11.21 19.44
C LEU A 104 -10.62 -11.38 17.94
N GLY A 105 -9.76 -10.84 17.08
CA GLY A 105 -9.81 -10.93 15.63
C GLY A 105 -9.22 -12.21 15.01
N ASP A 106 -8.83 -13.22 15.80
CA ASP A 106 -8.26 -14.48 15.28
C ASP A 106 -9.18 -15.14 14.23
N GLN A 107 -8.58 -15.61 13.13
CA GLN A 107 -9.21 -16.11 11.90
C GLN A 107 -10.10 -15.12 11.15
N GLY A 108 -10.00 -13.84 11.48
CA GLY A 108 -10.81 -12.76 10.91
C GLY A 108 -9.98 -11.64 10.31
N LEU A 109 -10.43 -10.43 10.57
CA LEU A 109 -9.85 -9.19 10.06
C LEU A 109 -9.73 -8.17 11.18
N CYS A 110 -8.57 -7.54 11.31
CA CYS A 110 -8.33 -6.43 12.20
C CYS A 110 -8.05 -5.16 11.38
N CYS A 111 -9.01 -4.23 11.38
CA CYS A 111 -8.88 -2.92 10.77
C CYS A 111 -8.31 -1.93 11.79
N ILE A 112 -7.19 -1.28 11.46
CA ILE A 112 -6.53 -0.29 12.32
C ILE A 112 -6.50 1.06 11.60
N ASP A 113 -7.34 1.99 12.05
CA ASP A 113 -7.32 3.37 11.56
C ASP A 113 -6.30 4.22 12.32
N GLU A 114 -5.85 5.32 11.73
CA GLU A 114 -4.83 6.21 12.29
C GLU A 114 -3.57 5.46 12.75
N PHE A 115 -3.09 4.54 11.91
CA PHE A 115 -1.96 3.67 12.20
C PHE A 115 -0.66 4.44 12.49
N ASP A 116 -0.51 5.65 11.93
CA ASP A 116 0.59 6.58 12.20
C ASP A 116 0.60 7.09 13.66
N LYS A 117 -0.52 7.00 14.37
CA LYS A 117 -0.66 7.44 15.77
C LYS A 117 -0.33 6.38 16.82
N LEU A 118 -0.07 5.14 16.39
CA LEU A 118 0.24 4.05 17.31
C LEU A 118 1.58 4.20 18.03
N GLY A 119 2.51 5.06 17.61
CA GLY A 119 3.76 5.28 18.34
C GLY A 119 4.53 3.99 18.69
N GLN A 120 4.76 3.74 19.99
CA GLN A 120 5.50 2.56 20.47
C GLN A 120 4.69 1.26 20.39
N GLN A 121 3.36 1.35 20.36
CA GLN A 121 2.46 0.20 20.25
C GLN A 121 2.69 -0.62 18.96
N GLN A 122 3.31 -0.02 17.94
CA GLN A 122 3.69 -0.68 16.70
C GLN A 122 4.62 -1.89 16.90
N GLN A 123 5.42 -1.91 17.97
CA GLN A 123 6.29 -3.05 18.27
C GLN A 123 5.51 -4.32 18.59
N ALA A 124 4.37 -4.19 19.25
CA ALA A 124 3.49 -5.30 19.58
C ALA A 124 2.88 -5.98 18.34
N LEU A 125 2.80 -5.25 17.22
CA LEU A 125 2.28 -5.79 15.95
C LEU A 125 3.31 -6.64 15.21
N LEU A 126 4.61 -6.47 15.47
CA LEU A 126 5.67 -7.16 14.73
C LEU A 126 5.60 -8.67 14.90
N GLU A 127 5.26 -9.15 16.09
CA GLU A 127 5.07 -10.58 16.37
C GLU A 127 3.78 -11.09 15.71
N ALA A 128 2.66 -10.42 16.01
CA ALA A 128 1.34 -10.81 15.54
C ALA A 128 1.25 -10.87 14.00
N MET A 129 1.81 -9.88 13.29
CA MET A 129 1.76 -9.83 11.84
C MET A 129 2.63 -10.89 11.16
N GLU A 130 3.66 -11.42 11.81
CA GLU A 130 4.56 -12.40 11.18
C GLU A 130 4.26 -13.83 11.60
N GLN A 131 4.19 -14.04 12.91
CA GLN A 131 4.03 -15.36 13.53
C GLN A 131 2.56 -15.73 13.71
N GLN A 132 1.64 -14.76 13.56
CA GLN A 132 0.21 -14.94 13.82
C GLN A 132 -0.08 -15.44 15.25
N THR A 133 0.79 -15.04 16.19
CA THR A 133 0.72 -15.36 17.62
C THR A 133 1.15 -14.15 18.44
N ILE A 134 0.70 -14.10 19.70
CA ILE A 134 1.13 -13.11 20.68
C ILE A 134 1.61 -13.86 21.92
N SER A 135 2.88 -13.66 22.26
CA SER A 135 3.51 -14.30 23.41
C SER A 135 3.47 -13.38 24.63
N LEU A 136 2.98 -13.92 25.75
CA LEU A 136 2.92 -13.22 27.03
C LEU A 136 3.75 -13.98 28.06
N ALA A 137 4.74 -13.29 28.63
CA ALA A 137 5.55 -13.78 29.75
C ALA A 137 5.53 -12.76 30.89
N LYS A 138 4.59 -12.91 31.84
CA LYS A 138 4.40 -11.96 32.96
C LYS A 138 3.83 -12.66 34.18
N ALA A 139 4.25 -12.23 35.38
CA ALA A 139 3.74 -12.72 36.66
C ALA A 139 3.76 -14.26 36.80
N GLY A 140 4.82 -14.90 36.31
CA GLY A 140 4.97 -16.36 36.34
C GLY A 140 4.15 -17.12 35.29
N LEU A 141 3.33 -16.43 34.49
CA LEU A 141 2.59 -17.01 33.38
C LEU A 141 3.37 -16.83 32.07
N VAL A 142 3.54 -17.93 31.34
CA VAL A 142 4.09 -17.95 29.99
C VAL A 142 3.08 -18.64 29.09
N CYS A 143 2.48 -17.89 28.17
CA CYS A 143 1.51 -18.42 27.22
C CYS A 143 1.66 -17.76 25.85
N SER A 144 1.18 -18.44 24.82
CA SER A 144 1.10 -17.90 23.46
C SER A 144 -0.36 -18.00 23.00
N LEU A 145 -0.90 -16.88 22.53
CA LEU A 145 -2.29 -16.77 22.11
C LEU A 145 -2.34 -16.58 20.58
N PRO A 146 -3.23 -17.29 19.87
CA PRO A 146 -3.34 -17.17 18.43
C PRO A 146 -3.91 -15.81 18.04
N ALA A 147 -3.35 -15.24 16.97
CA ALA A 147 -3.75 -13.96 16.38
C ALA A 147 -3.68 -14.07 14.84
N ARG A 148 -4.28 -15.13 14.26
CA ARG A 148 -4.30 -15.43 12.81
C ARG A 148 -5.27 -14.52 12.10
N THR A 149 -4.96 -13.23 12.05
CA THR A 149 -5.84 -12.19 11.52
C THR A 149 -5.14 -11.45 10.39
N SER A 150 -5.89 -11.07 9.35
CA SER A 150 -5.42 -10.09 8.37
C SER A 150 -5.45 -8.70 9.00
N VAL A 151 -4.34 -7.95 8.91
CA VAL A 151 -4.30 -6.54 9.31
C VAL A 151 -4.54 -5.66 8.08
N ILE A 152 -5.58 -4.84 8.13
CA ILE A 152 -5.78 -3.73 7.18
C ILE A 152 -5.61 -2.43 7.95
N ALA A 153 -4.59 -1.66 7.59
CA ALA A 153 -4.25 -0.42 8.28
C ALA A 153 -4.50 0.80 7.38
N ALA A 154 -4.95 1.90 7.96
CA ALA A 154 -4.97 3.20 7.31
C ALA A 154 -4.04 4.17 8.04
N ALA A 155 -3.22 4.90 7.30
CA ALA A 155 -2.29 5.87 7.85
C ALA A 155 -2.35 7.19 7.08
N ASN A 156 -2.06 8.29 7.77
CA ASN A 156 -1.91 9.59 7.14
C ASN A 156 -0.41 9.98 7.09
N PRO A 157 0.04 10.65 6.03
CA PRO A 157 1.39 11.19 5.96
C PRO A 157 1.60 12.29 7.00
N VAL A 158 2.84 12.43 7.45
CA VAL A 158 3.25 13.46 8.41
C VAL A 158 3.05 14.84 7.81
N GLY A 159 2.29 15.68 8.52
CA GLY A 159 1.94 17.02 8.04
C GLY A 159 0.69 17.06 7.16
N GLY A 160 0.00 15.93 6.98
CA GLY A 160 -1.31 15.85 6.31
C GLY A 160 -1.24 15.73 4.78
N HIS A 161 -0.07 15.87 4.18
CA HIS A 161 0.10 15.73 2.73
C HIS A 161 1.28 14.82 2.39
N TYR A 162 1.07 13.91 1.45
CA TYR A 162 2.11 13.00 1.01
C TYR A 162 3.17 13.72 0.18
N ASN A 163 4.41 13.70 0.63
CA ASN A 163 5.52 14.32 -0.08
C ASN A 163 6.22 13.29 -0.96
N ARG A 164 6.06 13.42 -2.29
CA ARG A 164 6.69 12.53 -3.29
C ARG A 164 8.22 12.58 -3.29
N ALA A 165 8.83 13.64 -2.73
CA ALA A 165 10.29 13.74 -2.57
C ALA A 165 10.83 12.99 -1.35
N LYS A 166 9.96 12.36 -0.56
CA LYS A 166 10.32 11.54 0.60
C LYS A 166 9.92 10.09 0.36
N THR A 167 10.63 9.17 0.98
CA THR A 167 10.25 7.75 0.99
C THR A 167 8.94 7.54 1.77
N VAL A 168 8.26 6.41 1.53
CA VAL A 168 7.06 6.02 2.30
C VAL A 168 7.35 5.97 3.80
N SER A 169 8.52 5.44 4.19
CA SER A 169 8.95 5.35 5.59
C SER A 169 9.10 6.72 6.25
N GLU A 170 9.68 7.69 5.55
CA GLU A 170 9.82 9.07 6.02
C GLU A 170 8.49 9.82 6.06
N ASN A 171 7.61 9.60 5.08
CA ASN A 171 6.27 10.15 5.06
C ASN A 171 5.43 9.66 6.24
N LEU A 172 5.64 8.44 6.72
CA LEU A 172 4.85 7.85 7.81
C LEU A 172 5.52 7.88 9.20
N LYS A 173 6.82 8.17 9.29
CA LYS A 173 7.64 7.96 10.50
C LYS A 173 7.56 6.51 11.04
N MET A 174 7.57 5.54 10.13
CA MET A 174 7.46 4.12 10.49
C MET A 174 8.71 3.34 10.09
N GLY A 175 9.11 2.39 10.93
CA GLY A 175 10.29 1.56 10.68
C GLY A 175 10.11 0.62 9.47
N SER A 176 11.18 0.42 8.70
CA SER A 176 11.21 -0.49 7.54
C SER A 176 10.85 -1.94 7.88
N ALA A 177 11.16 -2.36 9.11
CA ALA A 177 10.79 -3.68 9.62
C ALA A 177 9.28 -3.91 9.66
N LEU A 178 8.48 -2.88 9.99
CA LEU A 178 7.02 -2.98 10.02
C LEU A 178 6.42 -2.81 8.62
N LEU A 179 6.93 -1.85 7.84
CA LEU A 179 6.47 -1.64 6.46
C LEU A 179 6.65 -2.88 5.58
N SER A 180 7.76 -3.59 5.74
CA SER A 180 8.02 -4.83 5.00
C SER A 180 7.15 -6.03 5.41
N ARG A 181 6.33 -5.91 6.47
CA ARG A 181 5.36 -6.95 6.86
C ARG A 181 3.99 -6.77 6.19
N PHE A 182 3.72 -5.60 5.62
CA PHE A 182 2.57 -5.38 4.75
C PHE A 182 2.88 -5.97 3.38
N ASP A 183 1.93 -6.76 2.87
CA ASP A 183 2.04 -7.42 1.57
C ASP A 183 1.78 -6.42 0.44
N VAL A 184 0.88 -5.45 0.65
CA VAL A 184 0.56 -4.35 -0.28
C VAL A 184 0.47 -3.02 0.45
N VAL A 185 1.05 -1.97 -0.12
CA VAL A 185 0.92 -0.59 0.37
C VAL A 185 0.30 0.27 -0.72
N PHE A 186 -0.95 0.68 -0.56
CA PHE A 186 -1.62 1.59 -1.48
C PHE A 186 -1.36 3.03 -1.08
N LEU A 187 -0.98 3.87 -2.04
CA LEU A 187 -0.83 5.32 -1.86
C LEU A 187 -2.01 6.02 -2.54
N LEU A 188 -2.85 6.67 -1.76
CA LEU A 188 -3.95 7.50 -2.23
C LEU A 188 -3.49 8.96 -2.18
N LEU A 189 -3.28 9.55 -3.35
CA LEU A 189 -2.84 10.94 -3.48
C LEU A 189 -4.03 11.82 -3.85
N ASP A 190 -4.18 12.94 -3.15
CA ASP A 190 -5.16 13.96 -3.51
C ASP A 190 -4.60 14.79 -4.67
N VAL A 191 -4.99 14.43 -5.90
CA VAL A 191 -4.62 15.15 -7.11
C VAL A 191 -5.88 15.87 -7.61
N PRO A 192 -5.88 17.22 -7.66
CA PRO A 192 -7.01 17.97 -8.20
C PRO A 192 -7.30 17.56 -9.64
N ASP A 193 -8.51 17.04 -9.89
CA ASP A 193 -8.97 16.61 -11.20
C ASP A 193 -10.45 17.00 -11.34
N GLU A 194 -10.72 17.99 -12.18
CA GLU A 194 -12.07 18.53 -12.38
C GLU A 194 -13.09 17.45 -12.77
N SER A 195 -12.66 16.47 -13.57
CA SER A 195 -13.54 15.39 -14.01
C SER A 195 -13.89 14.43 -12.87
N HIS A 196 -12.93 14.15 -11.99
CA HIS A 196 -13.11 13.30 -10.83
C HIS A 196 -13.88 14.02 -9.71
N ASP A 197 -13.52 15.26 -9.41
CA ASP A 197 -14.16 16.09 -8.39
C ASP A 197 -15.64 16.35 -8.70
N ARG A 198 -15.96 16.55 -9.98
CA ARG A 198 -17.35 16.66 -10.44
C ARG A 198 -18.14 15.36 -10.19
N LYS A 199 -17.57 14.20 -10.49
CA LYS A 199 -18.24 12.91 -10.25
C LYS A 199 -18.43 12.64 -8.76
N LEU A 200 -17.40 12.91 -7.96
CA LEU A 200 -17.46 12.75 -6.51
C LEU A 200 -18.52 13.67 -5.89
N SER A 201 -18.54 14.94 -6.29
CA SER A 201 -19.53 15.90 -5.79
C SER A 201 -20.96 15.54 -6.21
N GLU A 202 -21.18 15.13 -7.46
CA GLU A 202 -22.48 14.61 -7.92
C GLU A 202 -22.93 13.41 -7.07
N HIS A 203 -22.04 12.45 -6.81
CA HIS A 203 -22.34 11.28 -5.99
C HIS A 203 -22.70 11.66 -4.55
N VAL A 204 -21.88 12.50 -3.89
CA VAL A 204 -22.14 12.95 -2.51
C VAL A 204 -23.47 13.69 -2.41
N MET A 205 -23.78 14.54 -3.38
CA MET A 205 -25.05 15.27 -3.44
C MET A 205 -26.24 14.33 -3.67
N ALA A 206 -26.10 13.30 -4.51
CA ALA A 206 -27.15 12.29 -4.74
C ALA A 206 -27.46 11.49 -3.46
N VAL A 207 -26.44 11.07 -2.72
CA VAL A 207 -26.58 10.36 -1.44
C VAL A 207 -27.28 11.24 -0.41
N ARG A 208 -26.86 12.51 -0.26
CA ARG A 208 -27.44 13.43 0.73
C ARG A 208 -28.86 13.89 0.42
N SER A 209 -29.21 13.98 -0.86
CA SER A 209 -30.55 14.40 -1.30
C SER A 209 -31.62 13.31 -1.09
N GLY A 210 -31.29 12.17 -0.46
CA GLY A 210 -32.20 11.05 -0.26
C GLY A 210 -32.59 10.30 -1.54
N LYS A 211 -32.13 10.78 -2.70
CA LYS A 211 -32.31 10.12 -4.01
C LYS A 211 -31.50 8.83 -4.13
N GLY A 212 -30.51 8.61 -3.26
CA GLY A 212 -29.74 7.37 -3.16
C GLY A 212 -30.40 6.22 -2.39
N GLY A 213 -31.63 6.39 -1.88
CA GLY A 213 -32.33 5.38 -1.05
C GLY A 213 -33.15 4.34 -1.81
N ALA A 214 -33.33 4.47 -3.13
CA ALA A 214 -34.05 3.47 -3.92
C ALA A 214 -33.08 2.42 -4.46
N SER A 215 -32.94 1.29 -3.75
CA SER A 215 -32.39 0.03 -4.29
C SER A 215 -33.33 -0.57 -5.34
N SER A 216 -33.48 0.13 -6.46
CA SER A 216 -34.09 -0.39 -7.68
C SER A 216 -33.41 0.28 -8.87
N ALA A 217 -32.21 -0.19 -9.18
CA ALA A 217 -31.91 -0.36 -10.59
C ALA A 217 -32.74 -1.58 -11.06
N MET A 218 -33.35 -1.51 -12.23
CA MET A 218 -33.92 -2.68 -12.91
C MET A 218 -32.88 -3.25 -13.87
N VAL A 219 -32.87 -4.57 -14.08
CA VAL A 219 -32.93 -5.24 -15.40
C VAL A 219 -32.76 -6.76 -15.25
N THR A 220 -33.67 -7.51 -15.84
CA THR A 220 -33.55 -8.94 -16.19
C THR A 220 -32.75 -9.11 -17.49
N ARG A 221 -32.02 -10.22 -17.65
CA ARG A 221 -31.43 -10.57 -18.95
C ARG A 221 -32.09 -11.83 -19.49
N ASP A 222 -32.81 -11.68 -20.61
CA ASP A 222 -33.07 -12.78 -21.55
C ASP A 222 -31.79 -13.01 -22.37
N ASP A 223 -31.43 -14.27 -22.52
CA ASP A 223 -30.29 -14.74 -23.30
C ASP A 223 -30.41 -14.35 -24.78
N ILE A 224 -29.50 -13.49 -25.25
CA ILE A 224 -29.21 -13.38 -26.68
C ILE A 224 -27.72 -13.58 -26.87
N GLN A 225 -27.40 -14.77 -27.39
CA GLN A 225 -26.11 -15.11 -27.99
C GLN A 225 -25.81 -14.11 -29.11
N SER A 226 -24.76 -13.29 -28.95
CA SER A 226 -24.16 -12.56 -30.06
C SER A 226 -22.79 -13.14 -30.38
N GLN A 227 -22.73 -13.70 -31.59
CA GLN A 227 -21.56 -14.28 -32.21
C GLN A 227 -20.55 -13.20 -32.69
N HIS A 228 -19.29 -13.62 -32.80
CA HIS A 228 -18.18 -13.06 -33.60
C HIS A 228 -17.39 -11.83 -33.11
N SER A 229 -16.12 -12.05 -32.74
CA SER A 229 -14.99 -11.83 -33.67
C SER A 229 -13.74 -12.62 -33.27
N LEU A 230 -13.11 -13.31 -34.23
CA LEU A 230 -11.90 -14.14 -34.10
C LEU A 230 -10.63 -13.28 -34.19
N LEU A 231 -10.41 -12.42 -33.20
CA LEU A 231 -9.14 -11.71 -33.01
C LEU A 231 -8.63 -12.09 -31.62
N GLU A 232 -7.33 -12.38 -31.51
CA GLU A 232 -6.68 -12.76 -30.24
C GLU A 232 -7.13 -11.84 -29.10
N PRO A 233 -7.46 -12.39 -27.91
CA PRO A 233 -7.93 -11.56 -26.82
C PRO A 233 -6.79 -10.64 -26.40
N VAL A 234 -6.88 -9.36 -26.73
CA VAL A 234 -6.13 -8.32 -26.04
C VAL A 234 -6.56 -8.43 -24.58
N GLU A 235 -5.66 -8.89 -23.71
CA GLU A 235 -5.94 -9.06 -22.29
C GLU A 235 -6.34 -7.70 -21.70
N THR A 236 -7.63 -7.55 -21.41
CA THR A 236 -8.19 -6.33 -20.83
C THR A 236 -7.68 -6.18 -19.39
N PRO A 237 -7.18 -5.00 -18.97
CA PRO A 237 -6.67 -4.81 -17.62
C PRO A 237 -7.76 -5.07 -16.58
N LEU A 238 -7.36 -5.51 -15.38
CA LEU A 238 -8.23 -5.81 -14.26
C LEU A 238 -9.10 -4.61 -13.88
N SER A 239 -8.51 -3.42 -13.87
CA SER A 239 -9.23 -2.17 -13.63
C SER A 239 -10.46 -1.99 -14.55
N ASP A 240 -10.32 -2.25 -15.85
CA ASP A 240 -11.43 -2.19 -16.80
C ASP A 240 -12.41 -3.36 -16.62
N ARG A 241 -11.94 -4.56 -16.25
CA ARG A 241 -12.81 -5.74 -15.96
C ARG A 241 -13.66 -5.57 -14.71
N LEU A 242 -13.17 -4.82 -13.72
CA LEU A 242 -13.85 -4.54 -12.46
C LEU A 242 -14.85 -3.40 -12.58
N GLN A 243 -14.69 -2.53 -13.58
CA GLN A 243 -15.58 -1.41 -13.82
C GLN A 243 -16.97 -1.91 -14.24
N VAL A 244 -18.00 -1.32 -13.66
CA VAL A 244 -19.38 -1.49 -14.12
C VAL A 244 -19.63 -0.48 -15.24
N CYS A 245 -20.10 -0.96 -16.39
CA CYS A 245 -20.36 -0.08 -17.53
C CYS A 245 -21.59 0.81 -17.26
N PRO A 246 -21.61 2.08 -17.72
CA PRO A 246 -22.80 2.91 -17.62
C PRO A 246 -24.00 2.23 -18.29
N GLY A 247 -25.08 2.02 -17.52
CA GLY A 247 -26.28 1.32 -17.99
C GLY A 247 -26.25 -0.22 -17.83
N GLU A 248 -25.15 -0.79 -17.34
CA GLU A 248 -25.09 -2.20 -16.94
C GLU A 248 -25.83 -2.39 -15.60
N TYR A 249 -26.71 -3.39 -15.56
CA TYR A 249 -27.41 -3.76 -14.34
C TYR A 249 -26.59 -4.76 -13.52
N VAL A 250 -26.40 -4.44 -12.24
CA VAL A 250 -25.67 -5.27 -11.30
C VAL A 250 -26.52 -5.42 -10.05
N ASP A 251 -26.89 -6.66 -9.71
CA ASP A 251 -27.56 -6.98 -8.46
C ASP A 251 -26.53 -6.96 -7.31
N PRO A 252 -26.59 -5.97 -6.39
CA PRO A 252 -25.61 -5.85 -5.34
C PRO A 252 -25.79 -6.97 -4.31
N ILE A 253 -24.72 -7.71 -4.03
CA ILE A 253 -24.73 -8.77 -3.02
C ILE A 253 -25.01 -8.14 -1.64
N PRO A 254 -26.06 -8.56 -0.93
CA PRO A 254 -26.33 -8.05 0.41
C PRO A 254 -25.14 -8.29 1.35
N PRO A 255 -24.77 -7.34 2.23
CA PRO A 255 -23.62 -7.49 3.12
C PRO A 255 -23.66 -8.75 4.00
N SER A 256 -24.86 -9.17 4.41
CA SER A 256 -25.07 -10.39 5.19
C SER A 256 -24.76 -11.67 4.41
N LEU A 257 -25.07 -11.69 3.11
CA LEU A 257 -24.77 -12.80 2.22
C LEU A 257 -23.26 -12.83 1.89
N LEU A 258 -22.67 -11.66 1.60
CA LEU A 258 -21.23 -11.56 1.36
C LEU A 258 -20.42 -12.02 2.58
N ARG A 259 -20.85 -11.66 3.80
CA ARG A 259 -20.24 -12.15 5.04
C ARG A 259 -20.26 -13.67 5.15
N LYS A 260 -21.40 -14.31 4.82
CA LYS A 260 -21.52 -15.78 4.80
C LYS A 260 -20.64 -16.40 3.73
N TYR A 261 -20.57 -15.78 2.55
CA TYR A 261 -19.73 -16.23 1.44
C TYR A 261 -18.25 -16.20 1.81
N VAL A 262 -17.75 -15.11 2.40
CA VAL A 262 -16.37 -14.99 2.90
C VAL A 262 -16.09 -16.05 3.96
N GLY A 263 -17.01 -16.23 4.92
CA GLY A 263 -16.87 -17.25 5.96
C GLY A 263 -16.82 -18.69 5.40
N TYR A 264 -17.61 -18.97 4.36
CA TYR A 264 -17.58 -20.25 3.66
C TYR A 264 -16.26 -20.45 2.91
N ALA A 265 -15.85 -19.48 2.10
CA ALA A 265 -14.62 -19.56 1.30
C ALA A 265 -13.37 -19.75 2.18
N ARG A 266 -13.25 -19.00 3.29
CA ARG A 266 -12.13 -19.14 4.24
C ARG A 266 -12.08 -20.52 4.93
N ARG A 267 -13.24 -21.15 5.13
CA ARG A 267 -13.36 -22.41 5.86
C ARG A 267 -13.13 -23.64 4.99
N TYR A 268 -13.54 -23.60 3.73
CA TYR A 268 -13.62 -24.81 2.89
C TYR A 268 -12.69 -24.81 1.69
N VAL A 269 -12.12 -23.65 1.30
CA VAL A 269 -11.32 -23.54 0.08
C VAL A 269 -9.87 -23.20 0.41
N HIS A 270 -8.96 -24.06 -0.01
CA HIS A 270 -7.53 -24.00 0.31
C HIS A 270 -6.69 -24.06 -0.96
N PRO A 271 -6.62 -22.96 -1.74
CA PRO A 271 -6.02 -22.98 -3.06
C PRO A 271 -4.53 -23.29 -3.02
N SER A 272 -4.07 -23.95 -4.09
CA SER A 272 -2.65 -24.19 -4.39
C SER A 272 -2.26 -23.56 -5.73
N LEU A 273 -0.99 -23.19 -5.89
CA LEU A 273 -0.51 -22.57 -7.12
C LEU A 273 -0.34 -23.60 -8.24
N SER A 274 -0.84 -23.27 -9.43
CA SER A 274 -0.45 -23.96 -10.66
C SER A 274 0.99 -23.63 -11.05
N ALA A 275 1.63 -24.52 -11.82
CA ALA A 275 2.99 -24.30 -12.34
C ALA A 275 3.09 -23.02 -13.18
N SER A 276 2.07 -22.73 -13.99
CA SER A 276 2.01 -21.51 -14.80
C SER A 276 1.90 -20.24 -13.94
N ALA A 277 1.10 -20.26 -12.86
CA ALA A 277 1.01 -19.14 -11.94
C ALA A 277 2.35 -18.91 -11.24
N ALA A 278 3.00 -19.98 -10.76
CA ALA A 278 4.30 -19.90 -10.10
C ALA A 278 5.37 -19.28 -11.02
N GLN A 279 5.39 -19.67 -12.30
CA GLN A 279 6.31 -19.10 -13.28
C GLN A 279 6.06 -17.59 -13.46
N THR A 280 4.81 -17.15 -13.65
CA THR A 280 4.46 -15.73 -13.79
C THR A 280 4.89 -14.90 -12.58
N LEU A 281 4.66 -15.42 -11.36
CA LEU A 281 5.08 -14.74 -10.13
C LEU A 281 6.60 -14.69 -9.99
N GLN A 282 7.31 -15.75 -10.38
CA GLN A 282 8.76 -15.80 -10.36
C GLN A 282 9.37 -14.80 -11.34
N GLU A 283 8.88 -14.77 -12.57
CA GLU A 283 9.31 -13.81 -13.61
C GLU A 283 9.10 -12.37 -13.14
N PHE A 284 7.92 -12.07 -12.59
CA PHE A 284 7.64 -10.75 -12.04
C PHE A 284 8.56 -10.40 -10.86
N TYR A 285 8.75 -11.30 -9.89
CA TYR A 285 9.65 -11.07 -8.76
C TYR A 285 11.11 -10.82 -9.18
N LEU A 286 11.62 -11.59 -10.15
CA LEU A 286 12.95 -11.39 -10.70
C LEU A 286 13.05 -10.04 -11.42
N SER A 287 12.01 -9.65 -12.16
CA SER A 287 11.94 -8.32 -12.78
C SER A 287 11.96 -7.21 -11.73
N LEU A 288 11.25 -7.36 -10.60
CA LEU A 288 11.32 -6.37 -9.53
C LEU A 288 12.75 -6.29 -8.97
N ARG A 289 13.37 -7.44 -8.68
CA ARG A 289 14.74 -7.53 -8.13
C ARG A 289 15.79 -6.90 -9.03
N SER A 290 15.69 -7.07 -10.35
CA SER A 290 16.69 -6.55 -11.30
C SER A 290 16.65 -5.04 -11.41
N HIS A 291 15.50 -4.42 -11.16
CA HIS A 291 15.36 -2.97 -11.27
C HIS A 291 15.76 -2.23 -9.99
N THR A 292 15.76 -2.86 -8.80
CA THR A 292 15.96 -2.17 -7.50
C THR A 292 17.42 -2.07 -7.02
N HIS A 293 18.36 -1.72 -7.92
CA HIS A 293 19.80 -1.66 -7.57
C HIS A 293 20.29 -0.38 -6.87
N ALA A 294 19.42 0.52 -6.41
CA ALA A 294 19.85 1.73 -5.70
C ALA A 294 19.60 1.66 -4.19
N ALA A 295 20.51 2.33 -3.46
CA ALA A 295 20.66 2.23 -2.02
C ALA A 295 19.49 2.77 -1.18
N ASP A 296 18.56 3.53 -1.77
CA ASP A 296 17.51 4.27 -1.05
C ASP A 296 16.09 3.69 -1.25
N ALA A 297 15.93 2.67 -2.08
CA ALA A 297 14.65 1.98 -2.26
C ALA A 297 14.45 0.90 -1.18
N THR A 298 13.21 0.65 -0.76
CA THR A 298 12.91 -0.48 0.12
C THR A 298 13.37 -1.77 -0.54
N PRO A 299 14.26 -2.56 0.10
CA PRO A 299 14.83 -3.73 -0.55
C PRO A 299 13.74 -4.74 -0.84
N ILE A 300 13.68 -5.21 -2.09
CA ILE A 300 12.81 -6.34 -2.44
C ILE A 300 13.37 -7.58 -1.78
N THR A 301 12.59 -8.16 -0.87
CA THR A 301 12.95 -9.37 -0.14
C THR A 301 12.10 -10.54 -0.61
N THR A 302 12.44 -11.74 -0.16
CA THR A 302 11.62 -12.94 -0.39
C THR A 302 10.18 -12.78 0.14
N ARG A 303 9.96 -11.88 1.10
CA ARG A 303 8.61 -11.52 1.57
C ARG A 303 7.71 -11.03 0.45
N GLN A 304 8.24 -10.32 -0.55
CA GLN A 304 7.45 -9.86 -1.69
C GLN A 304 6.97 -11.01 -2.57
N LEU A 305 7.79 -12.04 -2.74
CA LEU A 305 7.36 -13.26 -3.42
C LEU A 305 6.28 -13.98 -2.60
N GLU A 306 6.44 -14.08 -1.29
CA GLU A 306 5.41 -14.65 -0.41
C GLU A 306 4.09 -13.85 -0.44
N SER A 307 4.17 -12.51 -0.49
CA SER A 307 3.02 -11.62 -0.65
C SER A 307 2.24 -11.94 -1.93
N LEU A 308 2.95 -12.05 -3.05
CA LEU A 308 2.37 -12.41 -4.35
C LEU A 308 1.66 -13.77 -4.29
N ILE A 309 2.29 -14.76 -3.65
CA ILE A 309 1.70 -16.09 -3.48
C ILE A 309 0.40 -16.01 -2.66
N ARG A 310 0.42 -15.35 -1.50
CA ARG A 310 -0.76 -15.21 -0.61
C ARG A 310 -1.92 -14.51 -1.32
N LEU A 311 -1.64 -13.42 -2.03
CA LEU A 311 -2.65 -12.66 -2.78
C LEU A 311 -3.23 -13.48 -3.94
N THR A 312 -2.39 -14.26 -4.64
CA THR A 312 -2.84 -15.12 -5.75
C THR A 312 -3.72 -16.27 -5.26
N GLU A 313 -3.37 -16.87 -4.13
CA GLU A 313 -4.23 -17.85 -3.47
C GLU A 313 -5.56 -17.23 -3.01
N ALA A 314 -5.51 -16.02 -2.44
CA ALA A 314 -6.72 -15.29 -2.06
C ALA A 314 -7.63 -15.00 -3.26
N ARG A 315 -7.04 -14.68 -4.42
CA ARG A 315 -7.77 -14.41 -5.67
C ARG A 315 -8.51 -15.65 -6.17
N ALA A 316 -7.90 -16.83 -6.09
CA ALA A 316 -8.54 -18.10 -6.42
C ALA A 316 -9.63 -18.47 -5.40
N ARG A 317 -9.36 -18.28 -4.10
CA ARG A 317 -10.33 -18.52 -3.02
C ARG A 317 -11.59 -17.67 -3.17
N LEU A 318 -11.45 -16.42 -3.63
CA LEU A 318 -12.56 -15.50 -3.87
C LEU A 318 -13.59 -16.10 -4.84
N GLU A 319 -13.19 -16.98 -5.75
CA GLU A 319 -14.05 -17.71 -6.69
C GLU A 319 -14.28 -19.17 -6.31
N LEU A 320 -13.96 -19.56 -5.08
CA LEU A 320 -14.06 -20.92 -4.56
C LEU A 320 -13.25 -21.96 -5.37
N ARG A 321 -12.13 -21.53 -5.99
CA ARG A 321 -11.26 -22.41 -6.76
C ARG A 321 -10.11 -22.95 -5.91
N GLU A 322 -9.88 -24.27 -5.95
CA GLU A 322 -8.78 -24.95 -5.25
C GLU A 322 -7.42 -24.81 -5.96
N THR A 323 -7.39 -24.22 -7.15
CA THR A 323 -6.16 -24.00 -7.92
C THR A 323 -6.10 -22.57 -8.42
N ALA A 324 -5.01 -21.91 -8.08
CA ALA A 324 -4.64 -20.59 -8.56
C ALA A 324 -3.96 -20.68 -9.93
N THR A 325 -4.56 -20.03 -10.91
CA THR A 325 -4.21 -20.07 -12.33
C THR A 325 -3.28 -18.92 -12.71
N LYS A 326 -2.75 -18.96 -13.94
CA LYS A 326 -1.93 -17.87 -14.50
C LYS A 326 -2.68 -16.52 -14.47
N SER A 327 -3.97 -16.50 -14.82
CA SER A 327 -4.79 -15.29 -14.80
C SER A 327 -4.91 -14.68 -13.40
N ASP A 328 -4.95 -15.49 -12.34
CA ASP A 328 -4.95 -14.98 -10.96
C ASP A 328 -3.64 -14.29 -10.62
N ALA A 329 -2.52 -14.86 -11.07
CA ALA A 329 -1.20 -14.27 -10.86
C ALA A 329 -1.10 -12.92 -11.60
N GLU A 330 -1.61 -12.83 -12.83
CA GLU A 330 -1.63 -11.59 -13.61
C GLU A 330 -2.48 -10.50 -12.97
N ASP A 331 -3.68 -10.84 -12.47
CA ASP A 331 -4.53 -9.93 -11.69
C ASP A 331 -3.77 -9.34 -10.48
N VAL A 332 -3.05 -10.21 -9.75
CA VAL A 332 -2.27 -9.81 -8.58
C VAL A 332 -1.04 -9.00 -8.95
N VAL A 333 -0.38 -9.32 -10.07
CA VAL A 333 0.73 -8.51 -10.60
C VAL A 333 0.25 -7.10 -10.94
N GLU A 334 -0.95 -6.94 -11.51
CA GLU A 334 -1.52 -5.61 -11.78
C GLU A 334 -1.76 -4.82 -10.49
N ILE A 335 -2.38 -5.46 -9.47
CA ILE A 335 -2.59 -4.84 -8.15
C ILE A 335 -1.25 -4.43 -7.52
N MET A 336 -0.25 -5.31 -7.57
CA MET A 336 1.07 -5.05 -7.01
C MET A 336 1.77 -3.92 -7.76
N LYS A 337 1.73 -3.93 -9.10
CA LYS A 337 2.25 -2.84 -9.93
C LYS A 337 1.59 -1.52 -9.60
N HIS A 338 0.28 -1.47 -9.35
CA HIS A 338 -0.40 -0.23 -8.93
C HIS A 338 0.11 0.27 -7.57
N SER A 339 0.24 -0.62 -6.58
CA SER A 339 0.79 -0.27 -5.26
C SER A 339 2.22 0.28 -5.32
N LEU A 340 3.01 -0.23 -6.27
CA LEU A 340 4.37 0.20 -6.55
C LEU A 340 4.39 1.47 -7.40
N ALA A 341 3.52 1.61 -8.40
CA ALA A 341 3.51 2.71 -9.37
C ALA A 341 3.33 4.07 -8.70
N ASP A 342 2.43 4.19 -7.71
CA ASP A 342 2.28 5.47 -6.99
C ASP A 342 3.46 5.74 -6.03
N THR A 343 4.19 4.69 -5.63
CA THR A 343 5.46 4.79 -4.89
C THR A 343 6.62 5.20 -5.81
N PHE A 344 6.54 4.87 -7.10
CA PHE A 344 7.59 5.07 -8.10
C PHE A 344 7.30 6.13 -9.17
N SER A 345 6.12 6.77 -9.16
CA SER A 345 5.71 7.76 -10.16
C SER A 345 6.20 9.16 -9.82
N ASP A 346 6.94 9.76 -10.75
CA ASP A 346 7.21 11.19 -10.71
C ASP A 346 5.91 11.98 -10.82
N GLY A 347 5.91 13.20 -10.27
CA GLY A 347 4.84 14.20 -10.42
C GLY A 347 4.45 14.57 -11.87
N SER A 348 4.99 13.90 -12.89
CA SER A 348 4.77 14.12 -14.32
C SER A 348 3.98 13.01 -15.03
N GLY A 349 3.49 11.98 -14.32
CA GLY A 349 2.58 10.97 -14.89
C GLY A 349 3.20 9.99 -15.88
N GLY A 350 4.53 9.94 -15.99
CA GLY A 350 5.27 8.89 -16.69
C GLY A 350 5.62 7.74 -15.74
N LEU A 351 5.36 6.50 -16.14
CA LEU A 351 5.74 5.28 -15.43
C LEU A 351 7.24 5.01 -15.63
N ASP A 352 8.11 5.85 -15.05
CA ASP A 352 9.56 5.62 -15.11
C ASP A 352 10.01 4.74 -13.94
N PHE A 353 10.01 3.41 -14.16
CA PHE A 353 10.61 2.43 -13.25
C PHE A 353 12.09 2.73 -12.94
N GLU A 354 12.78 3.49 -13.78
CA GLU A 354 14.19 3.87 -13.60
C GLU A 354 14.39 4.99 -12.56
N ARG A 355 13.40 5.86 -12.34
CA ARG A 355 13.65 7.14 -11.64
C ARG A 355 13.45 7.10 -10.13
N SER A 356 12.66 6.15 -9.61
CA SER A 356 12.41 6.03 -8.16
C SER A 356 13.14 4.84 -7.49
N VAL A 357 13.98 4.15 -8.26
CA VAL A 357 15.08 3.37 -7.69
C VAL A 357 16.13 4.36 -7.15
N LEU A 358 16.44 5.41 -7.90
CA LEU A 358 17.29 6.51 -7.45
C LEU A 358 16.49 7.50 -6.60
N GLY A 359 16.32 7.23 -5.29
CA GLY A 359 15.68 8.12 -4.32
C GLY A 359 15.83 9.61 -4.63
N VAL A 360 14.78 10.22 -5.21
CA VAL A 360 14.69 11.68 -5.42
C VAL A 360 14.23 12.32 -4.12
N GLY A 361 15.08 12.13 -3.11
CA GLY A 361 15.07 12.79 -1.80
C GLY A 361 16.50 12.94 -1.27
N MET A 362 17.41 12.05 -1.72
CA MET A 362 18.85 12.15 -1.48
C MET A 362 19.68 12.45 -2.73
N SER A 363 19.18 12.22 -3.95
CA SER A 363 19.88 12.59 -5.20
C SER A 363 20.16 14.10 -5.28
N GLN A 364 19.17 14.97 -5.04
CA GLN A 364 19.37 16.43 -5.04
C GLN A 364 20.29 16.91 -3.91
N ARG A 365 20.24 16.30 -2.71
CA ARG A 365 21.07 16.70 -1.57
C ARG A 365 22.51 16.20 -1.67
N SER A 366 22.71 15.00 -2.20
CA SER A 366 24.02 14.44 -2.51
C SER A 366 24.63 15.08 -3.76
N ALA A 367 23.83 15.39 -4.79
CA ALA A 367 24.22 16.20 -5.94
C ALA A 367 24.56 17.62 -5.52
N ALA A 368 23.76 18.27 -4.67
CA ALA A 368 24.08 19.57 -4.06
C ALA A 368 25.39 19.50 -3.30
N LYS A 369 25.57 18.51 -2.41
CA LYS A 369 26.81 18.36 -1.63
C LYS A 369 28.03 18.08 -2.53
N ARG A 370 27.90 17.24 -3.55
CA ARG A 370 28.94 16.96 -4.55
C ARG A 370 29.24 18.19 -5.39
N PHE A 371 28.22 18.91 -5.83
CA PHE A 371 28.32 20.13 -6.62
C PHE A 371 29.01 21.23 -5.82
N ILE A 372 28.60 21.45 -4.57
CA ILE A 372 29.24 22.42 -3.67
C ILE A 372 30.68 22.00 -3.33
N THR A 373 30.97 20.70 -3.19
CA THR A 373 32.34 20.22 -2.99
C THR A 373 33.21 20.47 -4.22
N ALA A 374 32.71 20.16 -5.41
CA ALA A 374 33.37 20.42 -6.68
C ALA A 374 33.61 21.92 -6.90
N LEU A 375 32.60 22.74 -6.59
CA LEU A 375 32.65 24.19 -6.69
C LEU A 375 33.64 24.79 -5.69
N ASN A 376 33.70 24.29 -4.46
CA ASN A 376 34.75 24.68 -3.49
C ASN A 376 36.16 24.28 -3.96
N MET A 377 36.33 23.08 -4.54
CA MET A 377 37.62 22.67 -5.12
C MET A 377 38.04 23.56 -6.29
N GLN A 378 37.11 23.97 -7.14
CA GLN A 378 37.38 24.88 -8.26
C GLN A 378 37.68 26.31 -7.77
N ALA A 379 36.94 26.79 -6.76
CA ALA A 379 37.19 28.09 -6.14
C ALA A 379 38.59 28.17 -5.51
N GLN A 380 39.03 27.10 -4.84
CA GLN A 380 40.39 27.02 -4.28
C GLN A 380 41.50 27.04 -5.34
N ARG A 381 41.26 26.44 -6.53
CA ARG A 381 42.24 26.42 -7.62
C ARG A 381 42.32 27.71 -8.41
N THR A 382 41.19 28.38 -8.59
CA THR A 382 41.06 29.55 -9.47
C THR A 382 41.03 30.88 -8.71
N HIS A 383 40.90 30.85 -7.38
CA HIS A 383 40.66 32.00 -6.52
C HIS A 383 39.43 32.84 -6.92
N THR A 384 38.47 32.23 -7.64
CA THR A 384 37.22 32.87 -8.03
C THR A 384 36.08 32.46 -7.10
N VAL A 385 35.26 33.45 -6.73
CA VAL A 385 34.10 33.27 -5.82
C VAL A 385 32.77 33.59 -6.51
N LEU A 386 32.82 34.06 -7.76
CA LEU A 386 31.68 34.57 -8.51
C LEU A 386 31.62 33.83 -9.84
N TYR A 387 30.47 33.22 -10.13
CA TYR A 387 30.27 32.29 -11.23
C TYR A 387 29.04 32.68 -12.05
N ASP A 388 29.11 32.55 -13.37
CA ASP A 388 27.94 32.61 -14.25
C ASP A 388 27.22 31.25 -14.31
N LEU A 389 25.92 31.29 -14.63
CA LEU A 389 25.08 30.09 -14.76
C LEU A 389 25.66 29.12 -15.81
N THR A 390 26.27 29.63 -16.88
CA THR A 390 26.93 28.80 -17.89
C THR A 390 28.14 28.04 -17.33
N GLU A 391 28.97 28.70 -16.52
CA GLU A 391 30.14 28.09 -15.86
C GLU A 391 29.72 27.02 -14.85
N LEU A 392 28.70 27.31 -14.03
CA LEU A 392 28.11 26.35 -13.10
C LEU A 392 27.57 25.11 -13.83
N ARG A 393 26.99 25.30 -15.02
CA ARG A 393 26.45 24.20 -15.83
C ARG A 393 27.56 23.36 -16.47
N CYS A 394 28.66 23.97 -16.88
CA CYS A 394 29.86 23.25 -17.32
C CYS A 394 30.46 22.43 -16.18
N LEU A 395 30.59 23.01 -14.98
CA LEU A 395 31.09 22.30 -13.81
C LEU A 395 30.24 21.08 -13.45
N ALA A 396 28.90 21.22 -13.52
CA ALA A 396 28.00 20.10 -13.29
C ALA A 396 28.23 18.95 -14.29
N LYS A 397 28.50 19.27 -15.56
CA LYS A 397 28.83 18.27 -16.58
C LYS A 397 30.18 17.61 -16.31
N ASP A 398 31.20 18.37 -15.95
CA ASP A 398 32.55 17.86 -15.70
C ASP A 398 32.60 16.85 -14.54
N PHE A 399 31.73 17.05 -13.53
CA PHE A 399 31.61 16.15 -12.37
C PHE A 399 30.50 15.10 -12.50
N ASN A 400 29.94 14.96 -13.71
CA ASN A 400 28.87 14.04 -14.05
C ASN A 400 27.67 14.13 -13.09
N ILE A 401 27.25 15.37 -12.80
CA ILE A 401 26.10 15.70 -11.96
C ILE A 401 24.93 15.98 -12.90
N GLN A 402 24.05 14.99 -13.05
CA GLN A 402 22.88 15.11 -13.91
C GLN A 402 21.69 15.66 -13.14
N VAL A 403 21.16 16.78 -13.62
CA VAL A 403 20.00 17.46 -13.03
C VAL A 403 19.05 17.82 -14.17
N SER A 404 17.77 17.46 -14.02
CA SER A 404 16.74 17.67 -15.05
C SER A 404 16.45 19.15 -15.32
N ASP A 405 16.38 19.94 -14.25
CA ASP A 405 16.23 21.39 -14.34
C ASP A 405 17.34 22.06 -13.50
N PHE A 406 18.34 22.58 -14.22
CA PHE A 406 19.50 23.18 -13.60
C PHE A 406 19.18 24.56 -12.99
N GLU A 407 18.19 25.29 -13.53
CA GLU A 407 17.87 26.62 -13.02
C GLU A 407 17.15 26.54 -11.67
N SER A 408 16.17 25.62 -11.53
CA SER A 408 15.54 25.38 -10.22
C SER A 408 16.51 24.79 -9.20
N PHE A 409 17.45 23.95 -9.62
CA PHE A 409 18.52 23.43 -8.74
C PHE A 409 19.42 24.54 -8.18
N ILE A 410 19.87 25.46 -9.02
CA ILE A 410 20.66 26.61 -8.56
C ILE A 410 19.80 27.55 -7.70
N SER A 411 18.51 27.73 -8.01
CA SER A 411 17.59 28.50 -7.15
C SER A 411 17.48 27.88 -5.76
N SER A 412 17.37 26.55 -5.67
CA SER A 412 17.34 25.81 -4.40
C SER A 412 18.63 25.99 -3.60
N LEU A 413 19.80 26.02 -4.24
CA LEU A 413 21.07 26.27 -3.55
C LEU A 413 21.19 27.71 -3.03
N ASN A 414 20.54 28.66 -3.73
CA ASN A 414 20.44 30.05 -3.30
C ASN A 414 19.52 30.21 -2.08
N GLU A 415 18.35 29.54 -2.08
CA GLU A 415 17.43 29.53 -0.94
C GLU A 415 18.03 28.86 0.30
N GLN A 416 18.85 27.82 0.10
CA GLN A 416 19.57 27.11 1.17
C GLN A 416 20.81 27.87 1.67
N GLY A 417 21.20 28.98 1.03
CA GLY A 417 22.31 29.83 1.45
C GLY A 417 23.71 29.33 1.06
N TYR A 418 23.83 28.28 0.23
CA TYR A 418 25.13 27.83 -0.31
C TYR A 418 25.63 28.73 -1.44
N LEU A 419 24.71 29.31 -2.20
CA LEU A 419 24.99 30.30 -3.24
C LEU A 419 24.23 31.59 -2.91
N LEU A 420 24.73 32.73 -3.38
CA LEU A 420 24.02 34.00 -3.29
C LEU A 420 23.94 34.64 -4.68
N LYS A 421 22.73 34.83 -5.18
CA LYS A 421 22.50 35.53 -6.45
C LYS A 421 22.90 37.01 -6.31
N LYS A 422 23.89 37.45 -7.08
CA LYS A 422 24.42 38.83 -7.06
C LYS A 422 24.00 39.66 -8.28
N GLY A 423 23.57 39.01 -9.36
CA GLY A 423 23.18 39.68 -10.60
C GLY A 423 22.37 38.78 -11.52
N HIS A 424 22.11 39.24 -12.75
CA HIS A 424 21.44 38.43 -13.76
C HIS A 424 22.34 37.26 -14.16
N ARG A 425 21.92 36.03 -13.82
CA ARG A 425 22.67 34.77 -14.02
C ARG A 425 24.01 34.65 -13.27
N GLN A 426 24.31 35.57 -12.34
CA GLN A 426 25.54 35.53 -11.55
C GLN A 426 25.30 35.11 -10.10
N TYR A 427 26.11 34.16 -9.63
CA TYR A 427 26.01 33.54 -8.32
C TYR A 427 27.36 33.58 -7.60
N GLN A 428 27.36 33.98 -6.34
CA GLN A 428 28.52 33.97 -5.47
C GLN A 428 28.48 32.74 -4.56
N LEU A 429 29.59 32.01 -4.47
CA LEU A 429 29.73 30.92 -3.50
C LEU A 429 29.81 31.48 -2.08
N GLN A 430 28.91 31.03 -1.20
CA GLN A 430 28.96 31.32 0.23
C GLN A 430 29.79 30.22 0.89
N THR A 431 30.98 30.56 1.37
CA THR A 431 31.79 29.67 2.20
C THR A 431 31.09 29.43 3.54
N ILE A 432 30.93 28.16 3.92
CA ILE A 432 30.77 27.75 5.32
C ILE A 432 32.16 27.47 5.87
#